data_AF-A0A1H4A4D7-F1
#
_entry.id   AF-A0A1H4A4D7-F1
#
_cell.length_a   1.000
_cell.length_b   1.000
_cell.length_c   1.000
_cell.angle_alpha   90.00
_cell.angle_beta   90.00
_cell.angle_gamma   90.00
#
_symmetry.space_group_name_H-M   'P 1'
#
loop_
_entity.id
_entity.type
_entity.pdbx_description
1 polymer ?
#
loop_
_entity_poly.entity_id
_entity_poly.type
_entity_poly.pdbx_seq_one_letter_code
_entity_poly.pdbx_strand_id
1 'polypeptide(L)'
;MNRLGRDEPLPSQMQGRWIGADDPLSELVVNGGEIICFGTVVNYDHKIIVAEDGALAVSLGVDEDFRLDDFQRENITGLVMTPEGRFLVYNVKFGLEFVSPIP
;
A
#
# COMPACT_ATOMS: atom_id res chain seq x y z
N MET A 1 -17.20 -2.81 -7.02
CA MET A 1 -15.77 -2.55 -6.75
C MET A 1 -14.99 -2.99 -7.97
N ASN A 2 -14.08 -2.16 -8.48
CA ASN A 2 -13.34 -2.46 -9.70
C ASN A 2 -11.97 -3.05 -9.34
N ARG A 3 -11.67 -4.25 -9.83
CA ARG A 3 -10.37 -4.92 -9.66
C ARG A 3 -9.45 -4.47 -10.79
N LEU A 4 -8.31 -3.89 -10.44
CA LEU A 4 -7.31 -3.38 -11.36
C LEU A 4 -6.06 -4.25 -11.27
N GLY A 5 -5.41 -4.52 -12.41
CA GLY A 5 -4.14 -5.24 -12.42
C GLY A 5 -3.01 -4.41 -11.81
N ARG A 6 -1.88 -5.05 -11.49
CA ARG A 6 -0.69 -4.37 -10.95
C ARG A 6 -0.18 -3.23 -11.84
N ASP A 7 -0.27 -3.34 -13.16
CA ASP A 7 0.26 -2.33 -14.10
C ASP A 7 -0.47 -0.98 -14.06
N GLU A 8 -1.72 -0.97 -13.59
CA GLU A 8 -2.47 0.28 -13.42
C GLU A 8 -1.89 1.11 -12.28
N PRO A 9 -1.85 2.45 -12.36
CA PRO A 9 -1.30 3.25 -11.28
C PRO A 9 -2.16 3.19 -10.01
N LEU A 10 -1.52 3.23 -8.84
CA LEU A 10 -2.19 3.62 -7.61
C LEU A 10 -2.60 5.10 -7.68
N PRO A 11 -3.57 5.53 -6.87
CA PRO A 11 -4.02 6.92 -6.87
C PRO A 11 -2.86 7.89 -6.67
N SER A 12 -2.94 9.06 -7.32
CA SER A 12 -1.89 10.09 -7.30
C SER A 12 -1.48 10.50 -5.89
N GLN A 13 -2.41 10.47 -4.93
CA GLN A 13 -2.19 10.85 -3.55
C GLN A 13 -1.25 9.90 -2.80
N MET A 14 -1.09 8.66 -3.27
CA MET A 14 -0.20 7.66 -2.67
C MET A 14 1.18 7.65 -3.34
N GLN A 15 1.34 8.33 -4.49
CA GLN A 15 2.56 8.28 -5.28
C GLN A 15 3.73 8.98 -4.57
N GLY A 16 4.94 8.51 -4.86
CA GLY A 16 6.18 9.06 -4.35
C GLY A 16 6.80 8.24 -3.23
N ARG A 17 7.72 8.87 -2.51
CA ARG A 17 8.50 8.27 -1.42
C ARG A 17 7.96 8.77 -0.10
N TRP A 18 7.80 7.85 0.85
CA TRP A 18 7.28 8.09 2.19
C TRP A 18 8.21 7.44 3.21
N ILE A 19 8.28 8.04 4.40
CA ILE A 19 9.09 7.56 5.52
C ILE A 19 8.18 7.21 6.68
N GLY A 20 8.55 6.19 7.46
CA GLY A 20 7.79 5.78 8.64
C GLY A 20 7.72 6.93 9.65
N ALA A 21 6.52 7.14 10.22
CA ALA A 21 6.30 8.18 11.23
C ALA A 21 7.11 7.91 12.50
N ASP A 22 7.24 6.64 12.90
CA ASP A 22 7.96 6.21 14.10
C ASP A 22 9.41 5.79 13.81
N ASP A 23 9.71 5.36 12.58
CA ASP A 23 11.03 4.92 12.14
C ASP A 23 11.35 5.45 10.74
N PRO A 24 12.22 6.47 10.60
CA PRO A 24 12.61 7.02 9.31
C PRO A 24 13.36 6.05 8.39
N LEU A 25 13.88 4.92 8.92
CA LEU A 25 14.49 3.87 8.09
C LEU A 25 13.43 3.01 7.41
N SER A 26 12.20 3.01 7.93
CA SER A 26 11.05 2.38 7.30
C SER A 26 10.63 3.21 6.10
N GLU A 27 10.87 2.70 4.89
CA GLU A 27 10.56 3.38 3.64
C GLU A 27 9.43 2.70 2.90
N LEU A 28 8.56 3.53 2.30
CA LEU A 28 7.56 3.12 1.34
C LEU A 28 7.73 3.95 0.07
N VAL A 29 7.85 3.29 -1.07
CA VAL A 29 7.87 3.94 -2.38
C VAL A 29 6.72 3.40 -3.21
N VAL A 30 5.92 4.31 -3.76
CA VAL A 30 4.85 4.00 -4.70
C VAL A 30 5.18 4.70 -6.02
N ASN A 31 5.30 3.92 -7.10
CA ASN A 31 5.61 4.43 -8.43
C ASN A 31 4.72 3.75 -9.47
N GLY A 32 3.69 4.47 -9.91
CA GLY A 32 2.63 3.88 -10.72
C GLY A 32 1.93 2.78 -9.91
N GLY A 33 1.97 1.56 -10.41
CA GLY A 33 1.45 0.38 -9.72
C GLY A 33 2.49 -0.38 -8.88
N GLU A 34 3.78 -0.05 -9.00
CA GLU A 34 4.80 -0.71 -8.19
C GLU A 34 4.83 -0.15 -6.77
N ILE A 35 4.98 -1.03 -5.80
CA ILE A 35 5.13 -0.67 -4.39
C ILE A 35 6.38 -1.36 -3.86
N ILE A 36 7.26 -0.58 -3.23
CA ILE A 36 8.44 -1.05 -2.51
C ILE A 36 8.23 -0.69 -1.04
N CYS A 37 8.25 -1.68 -0.16
CA CYS A 37 8.09 -1.50 1.27
C CYS A 37 9.29 -2.13 1.99
N PHE A 38 9.98 -1.35 2.82
CA PHE A 38 11.25 -1.75 3.47
C PHE A 38 12.30 -2.27 2.48
N GLY A 39 12.42 -1.63 1.32
CA GLY A 39 13.35 -2.04 0.26
C GLY A 39 12.96 -3.32 -0.48
N THR A 40 11.79 -3.91 -0.21
CA THR A 40 11.30 -5.12 -0.88
C THR A 40 10.11 -4.79 -1.77
N VAL A 41 10.13 -5.28 -3.02
CA VAL A 41 9.01 -5.14 -3.95
C VAL A 41 7.83 -5.98 -3.45
N VAL A 42 6.67 -5.35 -3.32
CA VAL A 42 5.43 -6.02 -2.93
C VAL A 42 4.90 -6.80 -4.13
N ASN A 43 4.86 -8.13 -4.01
CA ASN A 43 4.47 -9.01 -5.11
C ASN A 43 2.98 -9.35 -5.08
N TYR A 44 2.18 -8.50 -5.72
CA TYR A 44 0.73 -8.65 -5.82
C TYR A 44 0.30 -8.68 -7.30
N ASP A 45 -0.86 -9.26 -7.58
CA ASP A 45 -1.36 -9.43 -8.96
C ASP A 45 -2.43 -8.37 -9.29
N HIS A 46 -3.25 -8.02 -8.29
CA HIS A 46 -4.32 -7.05 -8.45
C HIS A 46 -4.54 -6.17 -7.22
N LYS A 47 -5.27 -5.08 -7.44
CA LYS A 47 -5.71 -4.16 -6.41
C LYS A 47 -7.17 -3.79 -6.55
N ILE A 48 -7.79 -3.43 -5.43
CA ILE A 48 -9.13 -2.88 -5.35
C ILE A 48 -9.03 -1.52 -4.70
N ILE A 49 -9.55 -0.49 -5.37
CA ILE A 49 -9.53 0.89 -4.88
C ILE A 49 -10.93 1.27 -4.43
N VAL A 50 -11.06 1.77 -3.21
CA VAL A 50 -12.30 2.26 -2.61
C VAL A 50 -12.05 3.67 -2.07
N ALA A 51 -12.92 4.60 -2.44
CA ALA A 51 -12.94 5.94 -1.87
C ALA A 51 -14.26 6.12 -1.13
N GLU A 52 -14.21 6.33 0.19
CA GLU A 52 -15.37 6.46 1.05
C GLU A 52 -15.05 7.46 2.17
N ASP A 53 -15.98 8.37 2.48
CA ASP A 53 -15.85 9.39 3.52
C ASP A 53 -14.53 10.19 3.48
N GLY A 54 -14.03 10.47 2.27
CA GLY A 54 -12.77 11.20 2.06
C GLY A 54 -11.50 10.37 2.28
N ALA A 55 -11.63 9.13 2.76
CA ALA A 55 -10.54 8.17 2.82
C ALA A 55 -10.41 7.45 1.48
N LEU A 56 -9.17 7.07 1.16
CA LEU A 56 -8.85 6.30 -0.03
C LEU A 56 -8.12 5.02 0.40
N ALA A 57 -8.81 3.90 0.28
CA ALA A 57 -8.30 2.58 0.61
C ALA A 57 -7.95 1.79 -0.65
N VAL A 58 -6.80 1.12 -0.63
CA VAL A 58 -6.35 0.18 -1.64
C VAL A 58 -6.09 -1.15 -0.96
N SER A 59 -6.78 -2.19 -1.40
CA SER A 59 -6.51 -3.57 -0.98
C SER A 59 -5.74 -4.29 -2.08
N LEU A 60 -4.66 -4.97 -1.72
CA LEU A 60 -3.83 -5.76 -2.62
C LEU A 60 -4.21 -7.24 -2.51
N GLY A 61 -4.09 -7.96 -3.62
CA GLY A 61 -4.38 -9.38 -3.67
C GLY A 61 -3.57 -10.12 -4.73
N VAL A 62 -3.61 -11.45 -4.60
CA VAL A 62 -3.05 -12.42 -5.55
C VAL A 62 -4.16 -13.26 -6.15
N ASP A 63 -3.92 -13.79 -7.34
CA ASP A 63 -4.94 -14.46 -8.15
C ASP A 63 -5.08 -15.94 -7.79
N GLU A 64 -3.99 -16.58 -7.37
CA GLU A 64 -4.02 -17.97 -6.94
C GLU A 64 -4.23 -18.12 -5.43
N ASP A 65 -5.32 -18.79 -5.04
CA ASP A 65 -5.71 -19.00 -3.64
C ASP A 65 -4.60 -19.62 -2.77
N PHE A 66 -3.79 -20.53 -3.33
CA PHE A 66 -2.72 -21.18 -2.57
C PHE A 66 -1.60 -20.22 -2.15
N ARG A 67 -1.48 -19.05 -2.80
CA ARG A 67 -0.52 -17.99 -2.45
C ARG A 67 -1.07 -17.04 -1.39
N LEU A 68 -2.38 -17.08 -1.10
CA LEU A 68 -3.06 -16.04 -0.34
C LEU A 68 -2.53 -15.91 1.09
N ASP A 69 -2.38 -17.03 1.80
CA ASP A 69 -1.90 -17.05 3.19
C ASP A 69 -0.48 -16.50 3.30
N ASP A 70 0.43 -16.95 2.43
CA ASP A 70 1.82 -16.49 2.41
C ASP A 70 1.88 -15.00 2.03
N PHE A 71 1.13 -14.60 1.00
CA PHE A 71 1.02 -13.20 0.59
C PHE A 71 0.57 -12.31 1.76
N GLN A 72 -0.50 -12.69 2.46
CA GLN A 72 -1.04 -11.90 3.57
C GLN A 72 -0.06 -11.76 4.75
N ARG A 73 0.83 -12.74 4.94
CA ARG A 73 1.78 -12.79 6.05
C ARG A 73 3.11 -12.11 5.74
N GLU A 74 3.54 -12.13 4.48
CA GLU A 74 4.86 -11.64 4.06
C GLU A 74 4.81 -10.26 3.40
N ASN A 75 3.66 -9.89 2.82
CA ASN A 75 3.50 -8.63 2.11
C ASN A 75 2.53 -7.71 2.86
N ILE A 76 2.54 -6.43 2.48
CA ILE A 76 1.46 -5.53 2.79
C ILE A 76 0.21 -5.95 2.01
N THR A 77 -0.96 -5.81 2.61
CA THR A 77 -2.24 -6.17 1.99
C THR A 77 -3.17 -4.97 1.84
N GLY A 78 -2.88 -3.86 2.53
CA GLY A 78 -3.68 -2.66 2.45
C GLY A 78 -2.88 -1.37 2.61
N LEU A 79 -3.37 -0.34 1.92
CA LEU A 79 -2.86 1.02 1.90
C LEU A 79 -4.05 1.97 2.08
N VAL A 80 -3.98 2.93 2.99
CA VAL A 80 -5.07 3.86 3.27
C VAL A 80 -4.53 5.28 3.40
N MET A 81 -5.00 6.18 2.55
CA MET A 81 -4.87 7.62 2.80
C MET A 81 -6.11 8.09 3.55
N THR A 82 -5.90 8.53 4.79
CA THR A 82 -6.96 9.12 5.62
C THR A 82 -7.36 10.51 5.10
N PRO A 83 -8.57 11.02 5.43
CA PRO A 83 -8.98 12.37 5.08
C PRO A 83 -8.02 13.45 5.64
N GLU A 84 -7.35 13.14 6.76
CA GLU A 84 -6.36 14.03 7.39
C GLU A 84 -5.00 14.01 6.69
N GLY A 85 -4.82 13.21 5.63
CA GLY A 85 -3.59 13.11 4.86
C GLY A 85 -2.54 12.16 5.42
N ARG A 86 -2.89 11.35 6.45
CA ARG A 86 -2.02 10.28 6.97
C ARG A 86 -2.05 9.07 6.05
N PHE A 87 -0.90 8.46 5.82
CA PHE A 87 -0.77 7.27 5.00
C PHE A 87 -0.52 6.03 5.87
N LEU A 88 -1.52 5.16 5.98
CA LEU A 88 -1.43 3.90 6.71
C LEU A 88 -1.17 2.74 5.76
N VAL A 89 -0.28 1.83 6.14
CA VAL A 89 -0.02 0.58 5.43
C VAL A 89 -0.06 -0.57 6.41
N TYR A 90 -0.66 -1.69 6.04
CA TYR A 90 -0.86 -2.81 6.95
C TYR A 90 -0.84 -4.18 6.27
N ASN A 91 -0.66 -5.20 7.09
CA ASN A 91 -0.97 -6.59 6.78
C ASN A 91 -1.56 -7.28 8.03
N VAL A 92 -1.59 -8.61 8.03
CA VAL A 92 -2.13 -9.39 9.17
C VAL A 92 -1.26 -9.33 10.43
N LYS A 93 -0.02 -8.85 10.33
CA LYS A 93 0.97 -8.81 11.42
C LYS A 93 1.21 -7.41 11.97
N PHE A 94 1.09 -6.36 11.15
CA PHE A 94 1.41 -5.00 11.54
C PHE A 94 0.54 -3.96 10.82
N GLY A 95 0.54 -2.75 11.38
CA GLY A 95 0.09 -1.53 10.70
C GLY A 95 1.05 -0.40 11.05
N LEU A 96 1.43 0.39 10.06
CA LEU A 96 2.38 1.49 10.21
C LEU A 96 1.86 2.74 9.52
N GLU A 97 2.23 3.88 10.09
CA GLU A 97 1.98 5.18 9.49
C GLU A 97 3.24 5.68 8.77
N PHE A 98 3.03 6.23 7.58
CA PHE A 98 4.02 6.85 6.75
C PHE A 98 3.66 8.32 6.53
N VAL A 99 4.68 9.17 6.50
CA VAL A 99 4.56 10.60 6.27
C VAL A 99 5.40 11.00 5.06
N SER A 100 4.98 12.05 4.37
CA SER A 100 5.79 12.63 3.30
C SER A 100 7.10 13.14 3.91
N PRO A 101 8.27 12.82 3.31
CA PRO A 101 9.52 13.45 3.71
C PRO A 101 9.35 14.96 3.56
N ILE A 102 9.56 15.71 4.64
CA ILE A 102 9.51 17.17 4.62
C ILE A 102 10.63 17.62 3.66
N PRO A 103 10.36 18.52 2.70
CA PRO A 103 11.39 19.05 1.80
C PRO A 103 12.48 19.84 2.53
#